data_AF-C8S1Y4-F1
#
_entry.id   AF-C8S1Y4-F1
#
_cell.length_a   1.000
_cell.length_b   1.000
_cell.length_c   1.000
_cell.angle_alpha   90.00
_cell.angle_beta   90.00
_cell.angle_gamma   90.00
#
_symmetry.space_group_name_H-M   'P 1'
#
loop_
_entity.id
_entity.type
_entity.pdbx_description
1 polymer ?
#
loop_
_entity_poly.entity_id
_entity_poly.type
_entity_poly.pdbx_seq_one_letter_code
_entity_poly.pdbx_strand_id
1 'polypeptide(L)'
;MAKPAVDPVGARCRQLHRSALEKLELGCETQTLRKTQEKLAVLRIPGASSSAGLALPTRKRELHLVAITVVLFVSSAAFAQPEVIRCLPPEVPVTDLPEAVLAEYRSEIAAEFEAYFAAVSIHIACLDSERNRALSEAHRAIEAYSTFLNIQPAQKDLP
;
A
#
# COMPACT_ATOMS: atom_id res chain seq x y z
N MET A 1 -3.33 -56.81 -0.06
CA MET A 1 -2.30 -56.91 1.00
C MET A 1 -1.15 -55.96 0.65
N ALA A 2 -0.41 -55.49 1.66
CA ALA A 2 0.92 -54.86 1.60
C ALA A 2 1.14 -53.54 0.81
N LYS A 3 1.61 -52.50 1.53
CA LYS A 3 2.54 -51.45 1.05
C LYS A 3 3.96 -52.08 0.91
N PRO A 4 4.90 -51.60 0.07
CA PRO A 4 5.47 -50.23 0.08
C PRO A 4 5.62 -49.62 -1.34
N ALA A 5 6.23 -48.46 -1.64
CA ALA A 5 6.68 -47.26 -0.91
C ALA A 5 6.72 -46.06 -1.91
N VAL A 6 6.98 -44.84 -1.44
CA VAL A 6 7.34 -43.67 -2.30
C VAL A 6 8.41 -42.82 -1.60
N ASP A 7 9.51 -42.53 -2.31
CA ASP A 7 10.62 -41.68 -1.84
C ASP A 7 10.23 -40.19 -1.70
N PRO A 8 10.68 -39.49 -0.63
CA PRO A 8 10.31 -38.10 -0.39
C PRO A 8 11.41 -37.10 -0.79
N VAL A 9 11.56 -36.79 -2.08
CA VAL A 9 12.32 -35.62 -2.55
C VAL A 9 11.36 -34.49 -2.92
N GLY A 10 10.94 -33.71 -1.92
CA GLY A 10 10.06 -32.54 -2.11
C GLY A 10 9.37 -32.00 -0.85
N ALA A 11 9.26 -32.81 0.21
CA ALA A 11 8.52 -32.47 1.43
C ALA A 11 9.23 -31.50 2.41
N ARG A 12 10.25 -30.74 1.98
CA ARG A 12 11.16 -30.00 2.89
C ARG A 12 10.86 -28.52 3.17
N CYS A 13 9.73 -27.97 2.73
CA CYS A 13 9.29 -26.60 3.10
C CYS A 13 7.90 -26.51 3.76
N ARG A 14 7.24 -27.62 4.12
CA ARG A 14 5.89 -27.58 4.75
C ARG A 14 5.76 -28.27 6.12
N GLN A 15 6.83 -28.84 6.67
CA GLN A 15 6.76 -29.72 7.85
C GLN A 15 7.44 -29.19 9.13
N LEU A 16 7.81 -27.90 9.21
CA LEU A 16 8.45 -27.30 10.39
C LEU A 16 7.68 -26.07 10.92
N HIS A 17 6.37 -26.22 11.12
CA HIS A 17 5.51 -25.19 11.72
C HIS A 17 4.87 -25.63 13.06
N ARG A 18 5.51 -26.55 13.81
CA ARG A 18 4.97 -27.04 15.10
C ARG A 18 5.96 -27.21 16.26
N SER A 19 7.28 -27.19 16.03
CA SER A 19 8.28 -27.19 17.11
C SER A 19 9.47 -26.31 16.74
N ALA A 20 10.06 -25.64 17.73
CA ALA A 20 11.08 -24.59 17.59
C ALA A 20 10.57 -23.27 16.99
N LEU A 21 9.77 -22.56 17.81
CA LEU A 21 10.00 -21.12 17.99
C LEU A 21 11.46 -20.94 18.45
N GLU A 22 12.14 -19.89 17.97
CA GLU A 22 13.60 -19.65 18.04
C GLU A 22 14.48 -20.39 17.00
N LYS A 23 15.30 -19.56 16.31
CA LYS A 23 16.37 -19.86 15.33
C LYS A 23 15.93 -20.06 13.86
N LEU A 24 16.58 -19.27 12.98
CA LEU A 24 16.62 -19.33 11.50
C LEU A 24 15.58 -18.54 10.67
N GLU A 25 15.31 -17.28 11.04
CA GLU A 25 14.86 -16.25 10.07
C GLU A 25 16.05 -15.51 9.41
N LEU A 26 16.99 -16.24 8.81
CA LEU A 26 18.09 -15.64 8.01
C LEU A 26 18.39 -16.37 6.69
N GLY A 27 17.53 -17.32 6.29
CA GLY A 27 17.76 -18.19 5.14
C GLY A 27 16.98 -17.84 3.87
N CYS A 28 15.86 -17.13 3.97
CA CYS A 28 14.90 -17.00 2.86
C CYS A 28 15.00 -15.67 2.07
N GLU A 29 15.59 -14.61 2.64
CA GLU A 29 15.73 -13.32 1.94
C GLU A 29 16.90 -13.25 0.95
N THR A 30 17.94 -14.06 1.15
CA THR A 30 19.21 -13.92 0.41
C THR A 30 19.11 -14.32 -1.07
N GLN A 31 18.06 -15.04 -1.47
CA GLN A 31 17.87 -15.50 -2.85
C GLN A 31 17.06 -14.53 -3.72
N THR A 32 16.18 -13.71 -3.14
CA THR A 32 15.38 -12.70 -3.86
C THR A 32 16.22 -11.49 -4.28
N LEU A 33 17.14 -11.04 -3.42
CA LEU A 33 18.02 -9.89 -3.69
C LEU A 33 18.96 -10.09 -4.89
N ARG A 34 19.46 -11.31 -5.11
CA ARG A 34 20.39 -11.59 -6.23
C ARG A 34 19.70 -11.51 -7.60
N LYS A 35 18.37 -11.65 -7.66
CA LYS A 35 17.60 -11.65 -8.91
C LYS A 35 17.09 -10.26 -9.31
N THR A 36 16.97 -9.33 -8.37
CA THR A 36 16.62 -7.92 -8.67
C THR A 36 17.82 -7.11 -9.14
N GLN A 37 19.03 -7.44 -8.70
CA GLN A 37 20.26 -6.74 -9.10
C GLN A 37 20.58 -6.86 -10.61
N GLU A 38 20.21 -7.96 -11.27
CA GLU A 38 20.48 -8.19 -12.70
C GLU A 38 19.64 -7.26 -13.61
N LYS A 39 18.53 -6.69 -13.11
CA LYS A 39 17.66 -5.79 -13.87
C LYS A 39 18.13 -4.34 -13.88
N LEU A 40 19.18 -3.98 -13.15
CA LEU A 40 19.70 -2.61 -13.02
C LEU A 40 20.96 -2.33 -13.87
N ALA A 41 21.24 -3.17 -14.89
CA ALA A 41 22.42 -3.06 -15.75
C ALA A 41 22.20 -2.25 -17.06
N VAL A 42 21.02 -1.65 -17.28
CA VAL A 42 20.65 -0.98 -18.54
C VAL A 42 20.40 0.52 -18.37
N LEU A 43 21.34 1.20 -17.70
CA LEU A 43 21.45 2.68 -17.70
C LEU A 43 22.87 3.10 -18.08
N ARG A 44 23.32 2.61 -19.24
CA ARG A 44 24.55 3.04 -19.90
C ARG A 44 24.30 4.42 -20.51
N ILE A 45 24.63 5.48 -19.80
CA ILE A 45 24.55 6.86 -20.30
C ILE A 45 25.60 7.04 -21.41
N PRO A 46 25.21 7.34 -22.67
CA PRO A 46 26.15 7.77 -23.69
C PRO A 46 26.47 9.26 -23.44
N GLY A 47 27.74 9.56 -23.22
CA GLY A 47 28.20 10.95 -23.14
C GLY A 47 28.25 11.62 -24.52
N ALA A 48 28.19 12.95 -24.49
CA ALA A 48 28.46 13.89 -25.59
C ALA A 48 27.53 13.83 -26.83
N SER A 49 26.66 14.84 -26.95
CA SER A 49 26.28 15.38 -28.25
C SER A 49 26.35 16.91 -28.25
N SER A 50 27.04 17.40 -29.29
CA SER A 50 27.35 18.79 -29.65
C SER A 50 26.30 19.85 -29.30
N SER A 51 26.76 20.97 -28.74
CA SER A 51 25.95 22.19 -28.57
C SER A 51 25.78 22.93 -29.91
N ALA A 52 24.84 22.47 -30.73
CA ALA A 52 24.32 23.26 -31.85
C ALA A 52 23.27 24.25 -31.33
N GLY A 53 23.58 25.54 -31.37
CA GLY A 53 22.69 26.60 -30.86
C GLY A 53 21.42 26.73 -31.70
N LEU A 54 20.27 26.46 -31.08
CA LEU A 54 18.95 26.83 -31.61
C LEU A 54 18.21 27.66 -30.55
N ALA A 55 18.10 28.96 -30.82
CA ALA A 55 17.37 29.91 -29.99
C ALA A 55 15.85 29.70 -30.11
N LEU A 56 15.32 28.70 -29.41
CA LEU A 56 13.89 28.58 -29.15
C LEU A 56 13.52 29.43 -27.92
N PRO A 57 12.34 30.10 -27.91
CA PRO A 57 12.00 31.08 -26.89
C PRO A 57 11.89 30.43 -25.50
N THR A 58 12.77 30.86 -24.59
CA THR A 58 12.88 30.43 -23.19
C THR A 58 11.54 30.40 -22.46
N ARG A 59 10.66 31.36 -22.77
CA ARG A 59 9.30 31.51 -22.24
C ARG A 59 8.45 30.24 -22.35
N LYS A 60 8.67 29.37 -23.34
CA LYS A 60 7.92 28.11 -23.50
C LYS A 60 8.43 27.00 -22.57
N ARG A 61 9.73 26.98 -22.24
CA ARG A 61 10.32 26.00 -21.30
C ARG A 61 9.83 26.25 -19.87
N GLU A 62 9.83 27.50 -19.42
CA GLU A 62 9.34 27.87 -18.09
C GLU A 62 7.88 27.45 -17.89
N LEU A 63 7.02 27.71 -18.88
CA LEU A 63 5.60 27.33 -18.80
C LEU A 63 5.42 25.80 -18.74
N HIS A 64 6.24 25.04 -19.46
CA HIS A 64 6.22 23.57 -19.36
C HIS A 64 6.73 23.06 -18.01
N LEU A 65 7.78 23.67 -17.43
CA LEU A 65 8.26 23.30 -16.10
C LEU A 65 7.21 23.58 -15.03
N VAL A 66 6.59 24.76 -15.02
CA VAL A 66 5.49 25.09 -14.10
C VAL A 66 4.31 24.13 -14.28
N ALA A 67 3.92 23.82 -15.51
CA ALA A 67 2.84 22.86 -15.78
C ALA A 67 3.17 21.45 -15.26
N ILE A 68 4.41 20.98 -15.46
CA ILE A 68 4.88 19.68 -14.94
C ILE A 68 4.87 19.69 -13.40
N THR A 69 5.35 20.75 -12.75
CA THR A 69 5.35 20.88 -11.29
C THR A 69 3.92 20.87 -10.72
N VAL A 70 2.97 21.57 -11.36
CA VAL A 70 1.55 21.57 -10.97
C VAL A 70 0.93 20.18 -11.13
N VAL A 71 1.17 19.49 -12.26
CA VAL A 71 0.64 18.13 -12.50
C VAL A 71 1.21 17.11 -11.50
N LEU A 72 2.50 17.19 -11.20
CA LEU A 72 3.15 16.33 -10.21
C LEU A 72 2.58 16.57 -8.80
N PHE A 73 2.42 17.83 -8.38
CA PHE A 73 1.87 18.17 -7.07
C PHE A 73 0.42 17.71 -6.88
N VAL A 74 -0.44 17.91 -7.90
CA VAL A 74 -1.84 17.44 -7.89
C VAL A 74 -1.92 15.92 -7.84
N SER A 75 -0.99 15.20 -8.48
CA SER A 75 -0.97 13.73 -8.46
C SER A 75 -0.46 13.15 -7.14
N SER A 76 0.40 13.86 -6.42
CA SER A 76 0.97 13.39 -5.14
C SER A 76 -0.02 13.36 -3.98
N ALA A 77 -1.06 14.20 -4.00
CA ALA A 77 -2.05 14.29 -2.92
C ALA A 77 -2.94 13.04 -2.77
N ALA A 78 -2.98 12.14 -3.77
CA ALA A 78 -3.92 11.02 -3.80
C ALA A 78 -3.36 9.68 -3.25
N PHE A 79 -2.04 9.51 -3.10
CA PHE A 79 -1.42 8.19 -2.91
C PHE A 79 -0.27 8.14 -1.87
N ALA A 80 -0.31 8.99 -0.86
CA ALA A 80 0.74 9.08 0.17
C ALA A 80 0.18 9.03 1.60
N GLN A 81 -0.66 8.02 1.92
CA GLN A 81 -0.92 7.63 3.30
C GLN A 81 -0.18 6.32 3.60
N PRO A 82 0.65 6.25 4.66
CA PRO A 82 1.28 5.00 5.08
C PRO A 82 0.19 4.01 5.49
N GLU A 83 0.36 2.73 5.13
CA GLU A 83 -0.71 1.72 5.14
C GLU A 83 -1.36 1.49 6.52
N VAL A 84 -0.69 1.91 7.59
CA VAL A 84 -1.07 1.72 9.00
C VAL A 84 -1.94 2.86 9.56
N ILE A 85 -1.96 4.06 8.95
CA ILE A 85 -2.69 5.24 9.47
C ILE A 85 -3.65 5.78 8.40
N ARG A 86 -4.65 4.99 8.01
CA ARG A 86 -5.66 5.48 7.05
C ARG A 86 -6.73 6.35 7.70
N CYS A 87 -7.38 5.87 8.75
CA CYS A 87 -8.48 6.57 9.41
C CYS A 87 -8.22 6.67 10.92
N LEU A 88 -7.39 7.63 11.33
CA LEU A 88 -7.18 7.93 12.75
C LEU A 88 -8.48 8.54 13.35
N PRO A 89 -8.97 8.08 14.51
CA PRO A 89 -10.06 8.75 15.22
C PRO A 89 -9.65 10.16 15.69
N PRO A 90 -10.55 11.16 15.64
CA PRO A 90 -10.30 12.46 16.24
C PRO A 90 -10.35 12.39 17.77
N GLU A 91 -9.53 13.20 18.43
CA GLU A 91 -9.50 13.31 19.89
C GLU A 91 -10.69 14.14 20.41
N VAL A 92 -11.29 13.73 21.52
CA VAL A 92 -12.46 14.42 22.10
C VAL A 92 -12.00 15.62 22.94
N PRO A 93 -12.60 16.81 22.80
CA PRO A 93 -12.27 17.97 23.66
C PRO A 93 -12.51 17.66 25.14
N VAL A 94 -11.59 18.09 25.99
CA VAL A 94 -11.61 17.80 27.44
C VAL A 94 -12.49 18.82 28.18
N THR A 95 -13.43 18.34 28.99
CA THR A 95 -14.34 19.18 29.79
C THR A 95 -14.12 19.07 31.29
N ASP A 96 -13.02 18.45 31.73
CA ASP A 96 -12.68 18.22 33.15
C ASP A 96 -12.12 19.48 33.84
N LEU A 97 -12.86 20.59 33.72
CA LEU A 97 -12.53 21.92 34.26
C LEU A 97 -13.66 22.41 35.19
N PRO A 98 -13.38 23.33 36.14
CA PRO A 98 -14.42 23.94 36.95
C PRO A 98 -15.45 24.70 36.10
N GLU A 99 -16.73 24.65 36.48
CA GLU A 99 -17.83 25.31 35.75
C GLU A 99 -17.56 26.81 35.46
N ALA A 100 -16.91 27.52 36.38
CA ALA A 100 -16.53 28.92 36.16
C ALA A 100 -15.57 29.10 34.97
N VAL A 101 -14.63 28.17 34.78
CA VAL A 101 -13.68 28.17 33.65
C VAL A 101 -14.39 27.74 32.36
N LEU A 102 -15.28 26.74 32.42
CA LEU A 102 -16.11 26.33 31.28
C LEU A 102 -17.04 27.46 30.80
N ALA A 103 -17.54 28.28 31.72
CA ALA A 103 -18.37 29.44 31.42
C ALA A 103 -17.56 30.63 30.86
N GLU A 104 -16.35 30.87 31.39
CA GLU A 104 -15.43 31.92 30.94
C GLU A 104 -14.95 31.66 29.49
N TYR A 105 -14.55 30.43 29.18
CA TYR A 105 -14.01 30.03 27.87
C TYR A 105 -15.04 29.29 26.98
N ARG A 106 -16.33 29.59 27.17
CA ARG A 106 -17.44 28.88 26.52
C ARG A 106 -17.35 28.91 24.99
N SER A 107 -16.92 30.02 24.40
CA SER A 107 -16.79 30.21 22.95
C SER A 107 -15.68 29.36 22.36
N GLU A 108 -14.55 29.32 23.04
CA GLU A 108 -13.33 28.61 22.67
C GLU A 108 -13.57 27.10 22.73
N ILE A 109 -14.13 26.62 23.84
CA ILE A 109 -14.50 25.22 24.04
C ILE A 109 -15.55 24.79 23.01
N ALA A 110 -16.56 25.64 22.72
CA ALA A 110 -17.54 25.35 21.68
C ALA A 110 -16.90 25.19 20.29
N ALA A 111 -15.91 26.03 19.94
CA ALA A 111 -15.18 25.93 18.69
C ALA A 111 -14.33 24.64 18.60
N GLU A 112 -13.77 24.15 19.72
CA GLU A 112 -13.10 22.84 19.77
C GLU A 112 -14.07 21.68 19.51
N PHE A 113 -15.30 21.74 20.06
CA PHE A 113 -16.35 20.76 19.76
C PHE A 113 -16.81 20.81 18.29
N GLU A 114 -16.98 22.00 17.72
CA GLU A 114 -17.32 22.15 16.29
C GLU A 114 -16.21 21.56 15.39
N ALA A 115 -14.94 21.81 15.72
CA ALA A 115 -13.79 21.22 15.03
C ALA A 115 -13.76 19.69 15.17
N TYR A 116 -14.04 19.15 16.36
CA TYR A 116 -14.16 17.71 16.60
C TYR A 116 -15.27 17.09 15.74
N PHE A 117 -16.47 17.67 15.69
CA PHE A 117 -17.58 17.11 14.89
C PHE A 117 -17.31 17.18 13.37
N ALA A 118 -16.61 18.22 12.90
CA ALA A 118 -16.10 18.26 11.53
C ALA A 118 -15.08 17.13 11.27
N ALA A 119 -14.15 16.89 12.19
CA ALA A 119 -13.17 15.80 12.09
C ALA A 119 -13.82 14.39 12.16
N VAL A 120 -14.88 14.20 12.96
CA VAL A 120 -15.67 12.96 13.00
C VAL A 120 -16.30 12.66 11.63
N SER A 121 -16.80 13.69 10.95
CA SER A 121 -17.39 13.55 9.62
C SER A 121 -16.34 13.08 8.58
N ILE A 122 -15.13 13.62 8.66
CA ILE A 122 -13.98 13.20 7.83
C ILE A 122 -13.56 11.76 8.16
N HIS A 123 -13.52 11.41 9.45
CA HIS A 123 -13.18 10.06 9.91
C HIS A 123 -14.16 8.99 9.40
N ILE A 124 -15.47 9.26 9.48
CA ILE A 124 -16.52 8.35 8.96
C ILE A 124 -16.38 8.19 7.44
N ALA A 125 -16.20 9.27 6.70
CA ALA A 125 -15.99 9.21 5.24
C ALA A 125 -14.74 8.38 4.86
N CYS A 126 -13.69 8.43 5.67
CA CYS A 126 -12.52 7.56 5.52
C CYS A 126 -12.87 6.08 5.75
N LEU A 127 -13.57 5.75 6.84
CA LEU A 127 -13.99 4.38 7.15
C LEU A 127 -14.92 3.81 6.07
N ASP A 128 -15.82 4.62 5.51
CA ASP A 128 -16.67 4.23 4.38
C ASP A 128 -15.84 3.92 3.12
N SER A 129 -14.80 4.70 2.84
CA SER A 129 -13.85 4.43 1.74
C SER A 129 -13.13 3.09 1.94
N GLU A 130 -12.63 2.83 3.15
CA GLU A 130 -11.95 1.56 3.48
C GLU A 130 -12.88 0.35 3.41
N ARG A 131 -14.13 0.48 3.88
CA ARG A 131 -15.14 -0.57 3.68
C ARG A 131 -15.36 -0.85 2.21
N ASN A 132 -15.51 0.19 1.38
CA ASN A 132 -15.77 0.05 -0.05
C ASN A 132 -14.56 -0.60 -0.77
N ARG A 133 -13.33 -0.26 -0.38
CA ARG A 133 -12.11 -0.93 -0.86
C ARG A 133 -12.10 -2.41 -0.49
N ALA A 134 -12.29 -2.74 0.79
CA ALA A 134 -12.27 -4.13 1.26
C ALA A 134 -13.34 -5.00 0.58
N LEU A 135 -14.54 -4.45 0.35
CA LEU A 135 -15.59 -5.12 -0.42
C LEU A 135 -15.20 -5.34 -1.90
N SER A 136 -14.53 -4.37 -2.53
CA SER A 136 -14.02 -4.52 -3.89
C SER A 136 -12.94 -5.62 -3.99
N GLU A 137 -12.01 -5.66 -3.04
CA GLU A 137 -10.99 -6.71 -2.94
C GLU A 137 -11.63 -8.10 -2.71
N ALA A 138 -12.65 -8.19 -1.84
CA ALA A 138 -13.39 -9.42 -1.60
C ALA A 138 -14.14 -9.93 -2.84
N HIS A 139 -14.83 -9.06 -3.59
CA HIS A 139 -15.50 -9.45 -4.83
C HIS A 139 -14.50 -10.01 -5.87
N ARG A 140 -13.35 -9.36 -6.05
CA ARG A 140 -12.28 -9.85 -6.95
C ARG A 140 -11.73 -11.21 -6.51
N ALA A 141 -11.61 -11.44 -5.20
CA ALA A 141 -11.20 -12.74 -4.67
C ALA A 141 -12.25 -13.83 -4.92
N ILE A 142 -13.55 -13.51 -4.81
CA ILE A 142 -14.66 -14.42 -5.12
C ILE A 142 -14.67 -14.78 -6.61
N GLU A 143 -14.49 -13.81 -7.52
CA GLU A 143 -14.39 -14.04 -8.97
C GLU A 143 -13.19 -14.93 -9.34
N ALA A 144 -12.03 -14.67 -8.74
CA ALA A 144 -10.83 -15.49 -8.95
C ALA A 144 -11.02 -16.93 -8.42
N TYR A 145 -11.67 -17.08 -7.26
CA TYR A 145 -11.98 -18.39 -6.69
C TYR A 145 -13.02 -19.17 -7.53
N SER A 146 -14.07 -18.50 -7.99
CA SER A 146 -15.05 -19.07 -8.92
C SER A 146 -14.37 -19.54 -10.21
N THR A 147 -13.47 -18.73 -10.77
CA THR A 147 -12.67 -19.08 -11.95
C THR A 147 -11.83 -20.34 -11.69
N PHE A 148 -11.14 -20.40 -10.54
CA PHE A 148 -10.35 -21.57 -10.13
C PHE A 148 -11.18 -22.85 -10.02
N LEU A 149 -12.38 -22.80 -9.43
CA LEU A 149 -13.27 -23.96 -9.32
C LEU A 149 -13.77 -24.50 -10.67
N ASN A 150 -13.80 -23.66 -11.71
CA ASN A 150 -14.20 -24.05 -13.06
C ASN A 150 -13.04 -24.59 -13.92
N ILE A 151 -11.80 -24.66 -13.39
CA ILE A 151 -10.67 -25.28 -14.08
C ILE A 151 -10.85 -26.81 -14.02
N GLN A 152 -11.21 -27.40 -15.16
CA GLN A 152 -11.23 -28.85 -15.34
C GLN A 152 -9.84 -29.43 -14.98
N PRO A 153 -9.72 -30.41 -14.08
CA PRO A 153 -8.46 -31.08 -13.84
C PRO A 153 -8.04 -31.80 -15.11
N ALA A 154 -6.79 -31.62 -15.53
CA ALA A 154 -6.28 -32.27 -16.74
C ALA A 154 -6.48 -33.79 -16.62
N GLN A 155 -7.19 -34.37 -17.60
CA GLN A 155 -7.21 -35.82 -17.79
C GLN A 155 -5.75 -36.27 -17.92
N LYS A 156 -5.28 -36.99 -16.92
CA LYS A 156 -4.01 -37.68 -17.02
C LYS A 156 -4.29 -38.94 -17.81
N ASP A 157 -4.01 -38.88 -19.11
CA ASP A 157 -4.00 -40.06 -19.97
C ASP A 157 -3.04 -41.09 -19.34
N LEU A 158 -3.61 -42.17 -18.79
CA LEU A 158 -2.85 -43.34 -18.38
C LEU A 158 -2.72 -44.26 -19.61
N PRO A 159 -1.52 -44.82 -19.88
CA PRO A 159 -1.33 -45.89 -20.86
C PRO A 159 -1.90 -47.23 -20.37
#